data_AF-A0A7Y0QQM5-F1
#
_entry.id   AF-A0A7Y0QQM5-F1
#
_cell.length_a   1.000
_cell.length_b   1.000
_cell.length_c   1.000
_cell.angle_alpha   90.00
_cell.angle_beta   90.00
_cell.angle_gamma   90.00
#
_symmetry.space_group_name_H-M   'P 1'
#
loop_
_entity.id
_entity.type
_entity.pdbx_description
1 polymer ?
#
loop_
_entity_poly.entity_id
_entity_poly.type
_entity_poly.pdbx_seq_one_letter_code
_entity_poly.pdbx_strand_id
1 'polypeptide(L)'
;MNNVTPLRQDKPEHADRELTEVQALAPASGAPRPLTVRPVRSPDPEDYFAPVIRLQPRSPSKPADQATDRAPGGPVAEQTHGTDAQELRQVTATARSVAQAAMEAIGGTRPVQQLARWLDPVCYEKVARRAGLVRERQDRRAAAGQTVLRLHRSATIRSSRVCQVSDSAYEASLVIAEASRVRAVALRLEFRRGLWKVAALEIG
;
A
#
# COMPACT_ATOMS: atom_id res chain seq x y z
N MET A 1 -71.81 36.04 29.32
CA MET A 1 -70.98 35.14 30.14
C MET A 1 -69.83 34.66 29.27
N ASN A 2 -68.71 35.36 29.40
CA ASN A 2 -67.44 35.03 28.79
C ASN A 2 -66.73 33.99 29.66
N ASN A 3 -65.99 33.07 29.06
CA ASN A 3 -64.69 32.61 29.57
C ASN A 3 -63.99 31.76 28.50
N VAL A 4 -63.01 32.38 27.84
CA VAL A 4 -61.96 31.72 27.06
C VAL A 4 -60.82 31.39 28.05
N THR A 5 -60.45 30.12 28.16
CA THR A 5 -59.27 29.66 28.94
C THR A 5 -58.25 29.05 27.96
N PRO A 6 -56.95 29.40 28.04
CA PRO A 6 -55.90 28.87 27.16
C PRO A 6 -55.04 27.77 27.82
N LEU A 7 -53.99 27.33 27.11
CA LEU A 7 -52.92 26.37 27.45
C LEU A 7 -53.27 24.90 27.22
N ARG A 8 -52.44 24.10 26.53
CA ARG A 8 -51.01 23.89 26.80
C ARG A 8 -50.34 23.29 25.54
N GLN A 9 -49.25 23.91 25.08
CA GLN A 9 -48.34 23.29 24.13
C GLN A 9 -47.44 22.32 24.91
N ASP A 10 -47.53 21.03 24.61
CA ASP A 10 -46.56 20.06 25.12
C ASP A 10 -45.31 20.08 24.25
N LYS A 11 -44.21 20.44 24.90
CA LYS A 11 -42.85 20.54 24.37
C LYS A 11 -42.19 19.15 24.40
N PRO A 12 -41.57 18.65 23.31
CA PRO A 12 -40.89 17.35 23.33
C PRO A 12 -39.47 17.53 23.90
N GLU A 13 -39.32 17.51 25.23
CA GLU A 13 -37.99 17.62 25.89
C GLU A 13 -37.45 16.31 26.48
N HIS A 14 -38.16 15.18 26.35
CA HIS A 14 -37.75 13.94 27.00
C HIS A 14 -36.90 12.98 26.14
N ALA A 15 -36.94 13.05 24.81
CA ALA A 15 -36.19 12.11 23.95
C ALA A 15 -34.69 12.44 23.81
N ASP A 16 -34.32 13.72 23.86
CA ASP A 16 -32.92 14.14 23.68
C ASP A 16 -32.04 13.87 24.93
N ARG A 17 -32.67 13.68 26.10
CA ARG A 17 -31.96 13.46 27.36
C ARG A 17 -31.44 12.03 27.52
N GLU A 18 -32.21 11.03 27.10
CA GLU A 18 -31.76 9.62 27.08
C GLU A 18 -30.62 9.38 26.09
N LEU A 19 -30.65 10.03 24.91
CA LEU A 19 -29.57 9.93 23.91
C LEU A 19 -28.25 10.53 24.41
N THR A 20 -28.31 11.57 25.24
CA THR A 20 -27.13 12.24 25.78
C THR A 20 -26.47 11.42 26.92
N GLU A 21 -27.26 10.71 27.73
CA GLU A 21 -26.73 9.86 28.81
C GLU A 21 -26.07 8.57 28.28
N VAL A 22 -26.60 7.95 27.22
CA VAL A 22 -25.97 6.77 26.59
C VAL A 22 -24.63 7.14 25.93
N GLN A 23 -24.49 8.37 25.43
CA GLN A 23 -23.27 8.86 24.80
C GLN A 23 -22.13 9.13 25.81
N ALA A 24 -22.45 9.37 27.09
CA ALA A 24 -21.47 9.74 28.12
C ALA A 24 -20.81 8.55 28.84
N LEU A 25 -21.37 7.34 28.78
CA LEU A 25 -20.81 6.16 29.46
C LEU A 25 -19.82 5.32 28.61
N ALA A 26 -19.47 5.76 27.41
CA ALA A 26 -18.59 5.01 26.53
C ALA A 26 -17.04 5.12 26.75
N PRO A 27 -16.45 5.89 27.70
CA PRO A 27 -14.99 6.00 27.72
C PRO A 27 -14.27 4.83 28.43
N ALA A 28 -14.97 3.86 29.05
CA ALA A 28 -14.33 2.82 29.86
C ALA A 28 -14.47 1.37 29.36
N SER A 29 -15.24 1.10 28.31
CA SER A 29 -15.36 -0.25 27.74
C SER A 29 -14.62 -0.30 26.40
N GLY A 30 -13.59 -1.13 26.30
CA GLY A 30 -12.76 -1.32 25.09
C GLY A 30 -13.50 -1.95 23.90
N ALA A 31 -14.76 -1.61 23.68
CA ALA A 31 -15.55 -2.03 22.53
C ALA A 31 -14.98 -1.37 21.25
N PRO A 32 -14.88 -2.12 20.13
CA PRO A 32 -14.41 -1.57 18.87
C PRO A 32 -15.37 -0.46 18.42
N ARG A 33 -14.83 0.75 18.20
CA ARG A 33 -15.60 1.86 17.65
C ARG A 33 -16.19 1.42 16.30
N PRO A 34 -17.47 1.70 16.02
CA PRO A 34 -18.03 1.44 14.70
C PRO A 34 -17.21 2.24 13.68
N LEU A 35 -16.62 1.53 12.71
CA LEU A 35 -15.90 2.15 11.62
C LEU A 35 -16.90 2.99 10.82
N THR A 36 -16.85 4.31 10.98
CA THR A 36 -17.60 5.22 10.11
C THR A 36 -17.01 5.11 8.71
N VAL A 37 -17.61 4.26 7.88
CA VAL A 37 -17.26 4.17 6.46
C VAL A 37 -17.74 5.47 5.81
N ARG A 38 -16.83 6.44 5.65
CA ARG A 38 -17.11 7.60 4.81
C ARG A 38 -17.16 7.11 3.36
N PRO A 39 -18.27 7.32 2.62
CA PRO A 39 -18.27 7.07 1.20
C PRO A 39 -17.28 8.03 0.54
N VAL A 40 -16.15 7.50 0.09
CA VAL A 40 -15.21 8.21 -0.76
C VAL A 40 -15.86 8.28 -2.14
N ARG A 41 -16.16 9.49 -2.61
CA ARG A 41 -16.49 9.69 -4.04
C ARG A 41 -15.29 9.19 -4.82
N SER A 42 -15.50 8.25 -5.75
CA SER A 42 -14.45 7.87 -6.71
C SER A 42 -14.01 9.15 -7.42
N PRO A 43 -12.75 9.58 -7.29
CA PRO A 43 -12.26 10.74 -8.02
C PRO A 43 -12.28 10.44 -9.53
N ASP A 44 -12.48 11.47 -10.34
CA ASP A 44 -12.33 11.39 -11.79
C ASP A 44 -10.89 10.88 -12.09
N PRO A 45 -10.66 9.97 -13.06
CA PRO A 45 -9.31 9.54 -13.45
C PRO A 45 -8.30 10.68 -13.68
N GLU A 46 -8.78 11.87 -14.08
CA GLU A 46 -7.99 13.09 -14.23
C GLU A 46 -7.55 13.73 -12.89
N ASP A 47 -8.22 13.46 -11.77
CA ASP A 47 -7.93 14.03 -10.44
C ASP A 47 -6.87 13.23 -9.63
N TYR A 48 -6.27 12.20 -10.21
CA TYR A 48 -5.21 11.40 -9.56
C TYR A 48 -3.85 12.11 -9.43
N PHE A 49 -3.80 13.43 -9.62
CA PHE A 49 -2.61 14.24 -9.39
C PHE A 49 -2.49 14.69 -7.92
N ALA A 50 -2.49 13.73 -6.98
CA ALA A 50 -1.90 14.02 -5.68
C ALA A 50 -0.39 14.20 -5.88
N PRO A 51 0.22 15.33 -5.46
CA PRO A 51 1.65 15.52 -5.64
C PRO A 51 2.40 14.41 -4.91
N VAL A 52 3.29 13.72 -5.62
CA VAL A 52 4.18 12.73 -5.03
C VAL A 52 5.12 13.47 -4.09
N ILE A 53 4.81 13.49 -2.79
CA ILE A 53 5.71 14.03 -1.77
C ILE A 53 6.97 13.16 -1.80
N ARG A 54 8.07 13.71 -2.32
CA ARG A 54 9.38 13.07 -2.29
C ARG A 54 9.97 13.15 -0.88
N LEU A 55 9.59 12.20 -0.03
CA LEU A 55 10.35 11.90 1.18
C LEU A 55 11.71 11.34 0.74
N GLN A 56 12.76 12.14 0.87
CA GLN A 56 14.12 11.66 0.68
C GLN A 56 14.52 10.84 1.91
N PRO A 57 15.03 9.60 1.75
CA PRO A 57 15.66 8.89 2.85
C PRO A 57 16.82 9.75 3.37
N ARG A 58 16.83 10.05 4.68
CA ARG A 58 18.00 10.66 5.30
C ARG A 58 19.13 9.63 5.27
N SER A 59 20.22 9.93 4.58
CA SER A 59 21.46 9.16 4.71
C SER A 59 21.89 9.15 6.17
N PRO A 60 22.32 8.02 6.74
CA PRO A 60 22.88 7.99 8.09
C PRO A 60 24.13 8.89 8.10
N SER A 61 24.10 9.94 8.92
CA SER A 61 25.26 10.80 9.12
C SER A 61 26.36 9.98 9.79
N LYS A 62 27.45 9.74 9.07
CA LYS A 62 28.67 9.15 9.63
C LYS A 62 29.19 10.09 10.73
N PRO A 63 29.52 9.61 11.94
CA PRO A 63 30.14 10.46 12.96
C PRO A 63 31.44 11.04 12.40
N ALA A 64 31.62 12.35 12.56
CA ALA A 64 32.81 13.06 12.14
C ALA A 64 33.97 12.63 13.03
N ASP A 65 34.81 11.74 12.51
CA ASP A 65 36.08 11.40 13.14
C ASP A 65 37.16 12.38 12.65
N GLN A 66 37.95 12.85 13.60
CA GLN A 66 38.83 14.00 13.47
C GLN A 66 39.95 13.78 12.45
N ALA A 67 40.33 14.87 11.80
CA ALA A 67 41.35 14.95 10.79
C ALA A 67 42.72 14.47 11.30
N THR A 68 43.34 13.55 10.56
CA THR A 68 44.80 13.48 10.47
C THR A 68 45.21 13.46 9.00
N ASP A 69 45.93 14.51 8.64
CA ASP A 69 46.60 14.79 7.38
C ASP A 69 47.49 13.63 6.91
N ARG A 70 47.23 13.10 5.70
CA ARG A 70 48.24 12.46 4.84
C ARG A 70 47.81 12.30 3.38
N ALA A 71 48.37 13.15 2.52
CA ALA A 71 48.85 12.97 1.13
C ALA A 71 47.97 12.29 0.03
N PRO A 72 48.10 12.70 -1.26
CA PRO A 72 47.18 12.32 -2.32
C PRO A 72 47.54 10.97 -2.96
N GLY A 73 46.64 9.99 -2.85
CA GLY A 73 46.63 8.76 -3.63
C GLY A 73 45.50 8.79 -4.67
N GLY A 74 45.80 8.42 -5.91
CA GLY A 74 44.90 8.40 -7.08
C GLY A 74 43.73 7.40 -7.01
N PRO A 75 42.98 7.22 -8.12
CA PRO A 75 41.53 7.08 -8.11
C PRO A 75 41.06 5.65 -7.80
N VAL A 76 40.51 5.45 -6.60
CA VAL A 76 39.75 4.23 -6.26
C VAL A 76 38.26 4.53 -6.00
N ALA A 77 37.89 5.81 -5.86
CA ALA A 77 36.57 6.23 -5.41
C ALA A 77 35.45 6.16 -6.48
N GLU A 78 35.78 6.05 -7.77
CA GLU A 78 34.78 6.15 -8.85
C GLU A 78 34.14 4.81 -9.22
N GLN A 79 34.77 3.69 -8.86
CA GLN A 79 34.30 2.34 -9.23
C GLN A 79 33.20 1.83 -8.30
N THR A 80 33.32 2.04 -6.98
CA THR A 80 32.35 1.57 -5.98
C THR A 80 30.98 2.25 -6.12
N HIS A 81 30.95 3.58 -6.32
CA HIS A 81 29.71 4.34 -6.51
C HIS A 81 28.95 3.93 -7.78
N GLY A 82 29.68 3.50 -8.83
CA GLY A 82 29.08 3.00 -10.07
C GLY A 82 28.35 1.67 -9.88
N THR A 83 28.94 0.75 -9.11
CA THR A 83 28.35 -0.55 -8.76
C THR A 83 27.09 -0.38 -7.93
N ASP A 84 27.13 0.43 -6.86
CA ASP A 84 25.99 0.67 -5.98
C ASP A 84 24.80 1.30 -6.73
N ALA A 85 25.08 2.26 -7.63
CA ALA A 85 24.06 2.88 -8.46
C ALA A 85 23.47 1.91 -9.49
N GLN A 86 24.27 1.01 -10.06
CA GLN A 86 23.80 -0.02 -10.98
C GLN A 86 22.94 -1.07 -10.28
N GLU A 87 23.38 -1.53 -9.12
CA GLU A 87 22.63 -2.45 -8.27
C GLU A 87 21.28 -1.87 -7.88
N LEU A 88 21.25 -0.62 -7.40
CA LEU A 88 20.01 0.06 -7.04
C LEU A 88 19.04 0.16 -8.24
N ARG A 89 19.54 0.44 -9.45
CA ARG A 89 18.73 0.45 -10.68
C ARG A 89 18.15 -0.94 -10.97
N GLN A 90 18.97 -1.99 -10.85
CA GLN A 90 18.53 -3.37 -11.06
C GLN A 90 17.45 -3.77 -10.05
N VAL A 91 17.69 -3.55 -8.76
CA VAL A 91 16.74 -3.82 -7.67
C VAL A 91 15.44 -3.06 -7.88
N THR A 92 15.52 -1.78 -8.25
CA THR A 92 14.34 -0.97 -8.55
C THR A 92 13.55 -1.53 -9.73
N ALA A 93 14.23 -1.95 -10.81
CA ALA A 93 13.58 -2.56 -11.95
C ALA A 93 12.91 -3.90 -11.59
N THR A 94 13.59 -4.75 -10.81
CA THR A 94 13.04 -6.02 -10.31
C THR A 94 11.82 -5.78 -9.42
N ALA A 95 11.91 -4.86 -8.44
CA ALA A 95 10.80 -4.51 -7.56
C ALA A 95 9.56 -4.07 -8.34
N ARG A 96 9.75 -3.17 -9.31
CA ARG A 96 8.66 -2.67 -10.17
C ARG A 96 8.07 -3.80 -11.02
N SER A 97 8.92 -4.58 -11.69
CA SER A 97 8.47 -5.67 -12.55
C SER A 97 7.68 -6.73 -11.78
N VAL A 98 8.17 -7.15 -10.61
CA VAL A 98 7.53 -8.18 -9.78
C VAL A 98 6.22 -7.66 -9.18
N ALA A 99 6.19 -6.42 -8.67
CA ALA A 99 4.96 -5.83 -8.14
C ALA A 99 3.88 -5.73 -9.23
N GLN A 100 4.23 -5.22 -10.41
CA GLN A 100 3.33 -5.15 -11.56
C GLN A 100 2.80 -6.55 -11.95
N ALA A 101 3.71 -7.52 -12.09
CA ALA A 101 3.35 -8.88 -12.46
C ALA A 101 2.45 -9.54 -11.40
N ALA A 102 2.66 -9.25 -10.11
CA ALA A 102 1.82 -9.78 -9.03
C ALA A 102 0.40 -9.22 -9.11
N MET A 103 0.25 -7.92 -9.40
CA MET A 103 -1.06 -7.30 -9.60
C MET A 103 -1.79 -7.86 -10.81
N GLU A 104 -1.09 -8.06 -11.93
CA GLU A 104 -1.65 -8.69 -13.13
C GLU A 104 -2.04 -10.14 -12.89
N ALA A 105 -1.25 -10.89 -12.10
CA ALA A 105 -1.56 -12.27 -11.73
C ALA A 105 -2.81 -12.35 -10.86
N ILE A 106 -2.91 -11.48 -9.85
CA ILE A 106 -4.11 -11.40 -9.00
C ILE A 106 -5.33 -10.94 -9.81
N GLY A 107 -5.13 -10.05 -10.79
CA GLY A 107 -6.15 -9.61 -11.73
C GLY A 107 -6.54 -10.63 -12.81
N GLY A 108 -5.84 -11.76 -12.87
CA GLY A 108 -6.10 -12.84 -13.85
C GLY A 108 -5.65 -12.53 -15.28
N THR A 109 -4.84 -11.48 -15.50
CA THR A 109 -4.30 -11.13 -16.83
C THR A 109 -2.90 -11.70 -17.07
N ARG A 110 -2.25 -12.24 -16.03
CA ARG A 110 -0.96 -12.92 -16.11
C ARG A 110 -1.00 -14.28 -15.39
N PRO A 111 -0.35 -15.34 -15.91
CA PRO A 111 -0.18 -16.59 -15.17
C PRO A 111 0.76 -16.42 -13.96
N VAL A 112 0.32 -16.85 -12.76
CA VAL A 112 1.11 -16.70 -11.53
C VAL A 112 2.44 -17.45 -11.57
N GLN A 113 2.53 -18.53 -12.35
CA GLN A 113 3.72 -19.34 -12.57
C GLN A 113 4.92 -18.52 -13.07
N GLN A 114 4.67 -17.41 -13.80
CA GLN A 114 5.74 -16.52 -14.26
C GLN A 114 6.49 -15.82 -13.11
N LEU A 115 5.90 -15.76 -11.91
CA LEU A 115 6.52 -15.15 -10.73
C LEU A 115 7.38 -16.13 -9.92
N ALA A 116 7.32 -17.44 -10.18
CA ALA A 116 7.99 -18.47 -9.37
C ALA A 116 9.52 -18.30 -9.31
N ARG A 117 10.13 -17.72 -10.36
CA ARG A 117 11.57 -17.42 -10.38
C ARG A 117 11.95 -16.30 -9.40
N TRP A 118 11.06 -15.33 -9.22
CA TRP A 118 11.33 -14.06 -8.56
C TRP A 118 10.85 -14.02 -7.11
N LEU A 119 9.81 -14.78 -6.80
CA LEU A 119 9.29 -14.90 -5.44
C LEU A 119 9.97 -16.05 -4.70
N ASP A 120 10.09 -15.90 -3.39
CA ASP A 120 10.29 -17.06 -2.53
C ASP A 120 9.01 -17.92 -2.48
N PRO A 121 9.09 -19.18 -2.00
CA PRO A 121 7.93 -20.07 -1.99
C PRO A 121 6.75 -19.51 -1.18
N VAL A 122 7.00 -18.85 -0.06
CA VAL A 122 5.95 -18.32 0.82
C VAL A 122 5.20 -17.17 0.13
N CYS A 123 5.91 -16.22 -0.49
CA CYS A 123 5.30 -15.14 -1.26
C CYS A 123 4.57 -15.66 -2.49
N TYR A 124 5.12 -16.67 -3.18
CA TYR A 124 4.45 -17.30 -4.31
C TYR A 124 3.08 -17.85 -3.92
N GLU A 125 3.01 -18.64 -2.86
CA GLU A 125 1.75 -19.21 -2.37
C GLU A 125 0.75 -18.14 -1.95
N LYS A 126 1.21 -17.06 -1.28
CA LYS A 126 0.36 -15.91 -0.94
C LYS A 126 -0.29 -15.30 -2.19
N VAL A 127 0.50 -15.05 -3.24
CA VAL A 127 0.00 -14.46 -4.49
C VAL A 127 -0.93 -15.42 -5.22
N ALA A 128 -0.55 -16.70 -5.35
CA ALA A 128 -1.36 -17.72 -6.00
C ALA A 128 -2.73 -17.90 -5.32
N ARG A 129 -2.74 -17.99 -3.99
CA ARG A 129 -3.96 -18.07 -3.19
C ARG A 129 -4.85 -16.84 -3.41
N ARG A 130 -4.28 -15.63 -3.37
CA ARG A 130 -5.05 -14.40 -3.58
C ARG A 130 -5.62 -14.32 -4.99
N ALA A 131 -4.87 -14.72 -6.01
CA ALA A 131 -5.35 -14.81 -7.39
C ALA A 131 -6.53 -15.78 -7.53
N GLY A 132 -6.44 -16.97 -6.93
CA GLY A 132 -7.54 -17.94 -6.90
C GLY A 132 -8.81 -17.39 -6.28
N LEU A 133 -8.70 -16.74 -5.11
CA LEU A 133 -9.84 -16.11 -4.43
C LEU A 133 -10.45 -14.94 -5.22
N VAL A 134 -9.63 -14.16 -5.93
CA VAL A 134 -10.14 -13.08 -6.79
C VAL A 134 -10.86 -13.65 -7.99
N ARG A 135 -10.32 -14.68 -8.63
CA ARG A 135 -10.96 -15.39 -9.75
C ARG A 135 -12.31 -15.98 -9.35
N GLU A 136 -12.37 -16.74 -8.25
CA GLU A 136 -13.62 -17.33 -7.76
C GLU A 136 -14.70 -16.27 -7.48
N ARG A 137 -14.32 -15.13 -6.88
CA ARG A 137 -15.24 -14.01 -6.66
C ARG A 137 -15.73 -13.39 -7.97
N GLN A 138 -14.87 -13.28 -8.98
CA GLN A 138 -15.23 -12.76 -10.29
C GLN A 138 -16.19 -13.72 -11.01
N ASP A 139 -15.90 -15.03 -10.99
CA ASP A 139 -16.73 -16.07 -11.60
C ASP A 139 -18.13 -16.09 -10.96
N ARG A 140 -18.22 -16.00 -9.62
CA ARG A 140 -19.50 -15.92 -8.91
C ARG A 140 -20.32 -14.68 -9.27
N ARG A 141 -19.67 -13.52 -9.44
CA ARG A 141 -20.36 -12.30 -9.89
C ARG A 141 -20.85 -12.40 -11.33
N ALA A 142 -20.03 -13.00 -12.20
CA ALA A 142 -20.40 -13.25 -13.59
C ALA A 142 -21.63 -14.16 -13.68
N ALA A 143 -21.65 -15.25 -12.90
CA ALA A 143 -22.79 -16.17 -12.82
C ALA A 143 -24.07 -15.50 -12.28
N ALA A 144 -23.92 -14.49 -11.42
CA ALA A 144 -25.04 -13.69 -10.90
C ALA A 144 -25.48 -12.55 -11.83
N GLY A 145 -24.94 -12.45 -13.05
CA GLY A 145 -25.28 -11.39 -14.02
C GLY A 145 -24.83 -9.98 -13.61
N GLN A 146 -23.94 -9.87 -12.62
CA GLN A 146 -23.44 -8.58 -12.13
C GLN A 146 -22.30 -8.08 -13.02
N THR A 147 -22.19 -6.77 -13.21
CA THR A 147 -21.05 -6.15 -13.88
C THR A 147 -19.74 -6.55 -13.19
N VAL A 148 -18.94 -7.38 -13.87
CA VAL A 148 -17.66 -7.86 -13.35
C VAL A 148 -16.63 -6.74 -13.48
N LEU A 149 -16.48 -5.93 -12.44
CA LEU A 149 -15.29 -5.09 -12.30
C LEU A 149 -14.08 -6.01 -12.18
N ARG A 150 -13.28 -6.09 -13.26
CA ARG A 150 -12.00 -6.79 -13.23
C ARG A 150 -11.04 -6.03 -12.30
N LEU A 151 -10.95 -6.53 -11.08
CA LEU A 151 -9.98 -6.07 -10.09
C LEU A 151 -8.58 -6.12 -10.71
N HIS A 152 -7.76 -5.10 -10.46
CA HIS A 152 -6.37 -5.03 -10.92
C HIS A 152 -6.15 -4.92 -12.44
N ARG A 153 -7.21 -4.67 -13.23
CA ARG A 153 -7.06 -4.32 -14.65
C ARG A 153 -6.31 -2.98 -14.77
N SER A 154 -5.33 -2.94 -15.68
CA SER A 154 -4.51 -1.76 -15.97
C SER A 154 -3.71 -1.23 -14.79
N ALA A 155 -3.21 -2.13 -13.93
CA ALA A 155 -2.27 -1.76 -12.87
C ALA A 155 -1.10 -0.95 -13.46
N THR A 156 -0.81 0.22 -12.89
CA THR A 156 0.30 1.08 -13.32
C THR A 156 1.04 1.60 -12.10
N ILE A 157 2.36 1.44 -12.08
CA ILE A 157 3.19 1.91 -10.98
C ILE A 157 3.39 3.43 -11.09
N ARG A 158 2.82 4.16 -10.14
CA ARG A 158 2.91 5.62 -10.04
C ARG A 158 4.19 6.09 -9.36
N SER A 159 4.60 5.38 -8.31
CA SER A 159 5.83 5.69 -7.60
C SER A 159 6.45 4.43 -7.01
N SER A 160 7.76 4.46 -6.83
CA SER A 160 8.53 3.42 -6.15
C SER A 160 9.63 4.09 -5.34
N ARG A 161 9.76 3.69 -4.07
CA ARG A 161 10.91 4.01 -3.22
C ARG A 161 11.60 2.71 -2.89
N VAL A 162 12.92 2.70 -2.96
CA VAL A 162 13.76 1.55 -2.64
C VAL A 162 14.83 2.04 -1.68
N CYS A 163 15.07 1.29 -0.61
CA CYS A 163 16.12 1.54 0.36
C CYS A 163 16.93 0.26 0.60
N GLN A 164 18.24 0.41 0.74
CA GLN A 164 19.09 -0.68 1.20
C GLN A 164 18.91 -0.84 2.70
N VAL A 165 18.72 -2.07 3.15
CA VAL A 165 18.57 -2.40 4.58
C VAL A 165 19.70 -3.29 5.10
N SER A 166 20.46 -3.92 4.19
CA SER A 166 21.74 -4.59 4.46
C SER A 166 22.50 -4.77 3.14
N ASP A 167 23.75 -5.25 3.20
CA ASP A 167 24.59 -5.54 2.03
C ASP A 167 23.94 -6.52 1.03
N SER A 168 22.96 -7.32 1.47
CA SER A 168 22.27 -8.31 0.62
C SER A 168 20.76 -8.15 0.56
N ALA A 169 20.22 -7.03 1.07
CA ALA A 169 18.77 -6.84 1.11
C ALA A 169 18.34 -5.38 0.91
N TYR A 170 17.22 -5.24 0.20
CA TYR A 170 16.53 -3.98 -0.05
C TYR A 170 15.07 -4.09 0.34
N GLU A 171 14.50 -2.99 0.79
CA GLU A 171 13.06 -2.84 0.96
C GLU A 171 12.54 -1.83 -0.06
N ALA A 172 11.32 -2.06 -0.52
CA ALA A 172 10.66 -1.19 -1.46
C ALA A 172 9.20 -0.95 -1.09
N SER A 173 8.76 0.28 -1.34
CA SER A 173 7.38 0.70 -1.24
C SER A 173 6.94 1.24 -2.59
N LEU A 174 5.83 0.72 -3.12
CA LEU A 174 5.29 1.09 -4.41
C LEU A 174 3.84 1.53 -4.29
N VAL A 175 3.46 2.51 -5.10
CA VAL A 175 2.08 2.94 -5.26
C VAL A 175 1.62 2.53 -6.63
N ILE A 176 0.57 1.71 -6.69
CA ILE A 176 -0.01 1.17 -7.90
C ILE A 176 -1.41 1.74 -8.09
N ALA A 177 -1.64 2.39 -9.22
CA ALA A 177 -2.96 2.83 -9.64
C ALA A 177 -3.62 1.73 -10.48
N GLU A 178 -4.90 1.48 -10.21
CA GLU A 178 -5.80 0.61 -10.99
C GLU A 178 -6.99 1.45 -11.44
N ALA A 179 -7.83 0.91 -12.33
CA ALA A 179 -8.99 1.62 -12.87
C ALA A 179 -9.97 2.18 -11.82
N SER A 180 -10.03 1.61 -10.60
CA SER A 180 -10.98 2.05 -9.56
C SER A 180 -10.37 2.20 -8.17
N ARG A 181 -9.06 1.93 -8.01
CA ARG A 181 -8.40 1.88 -6.70
C ARG A 181 -6.92 2.20 -6.83
N VAL A 182 -6.33 2.69 -5.74
CA VAL A 182 -4.88 2.75 -5.55
C VAL A 182 -4.50 1.76 -4.47
N ARG A 183 -3.38 1.06 -4.67
CA ARG A 183 -2.81 0.13 -3.71
C ARG A 183 -1.39 0.49 -3.36
N ALA A 184 -1.08 0.36 -2.08
CA ALA A 184 0.28 0.29 -1.61
C ALA A 184 0.78 -1.15 -1.70
N VAL A 185 2.00 -1.32 -2.19
CA VAL A 185 2.73 -2.58 -2.17
C VAL A 185 4.01 -2.37 -1.40
N ALA A 186 4.25 -3.22 -0.41
CA ALA A 186 5.52 -3.29 0.31
C ALA A 186 6.20 -4.61 -0.03
N LEU A 187 7.49 -4.56 -0.35
CA LEU A 187 8.26 -5.76 -0.66
C LEU A 187 9.69 -5.69 -0.13
N ARG A 188 10.23 -6.86 0.20
CA ARG A 188 11.63 -7.04 0.58
C ARG A 188 12.32 -7.91 -0.45
N LEU A 189 13.42 -7.43 -1.03
CA LEU A 189 14.28 -8.18 -1.92
C LEU A 189 15.52 -8.64 -1.17
N GLU A 190 15.91 -9.88 -1.40
CA GLU A 190 17.15 -10.47 -0.87
C GLU A 190 17.96 -11.08 -2.01
N PHE A 191 19.26 -10.87 -1.97
CA PHE A 191 20.17 -11.46 -2.92
C PHE A 191 20.45 -12.90 -2.55
N ARG A 192 19.98 -13.85 -3.38
CA ARG A 192 20.14 -15.28 -3.14
C ARG A 192 20.59 -15.99 -4.42
N ARG A 193 21.75 -16.66 -4.35
CA ARG A 193 22.32 -17.46 -5.44
C ARG A 193 22.45 -16.68 -6.76
N GLY A 194 22.86 -15.42 -6.69
CA GLY A 194 23.05 -14.57 -7.87
C GLY A 194 21.79 -13.89 -8.39
N LEU A 195 20.64 -14.01 -7.71
CA LEU A 195 19.39 -13.36 -8.10
C LEU A 195 18.74 -12.61 -6.93
N TRP A 196 18.17 -11.46 -7.24
CA TRP A 196 17.27 -10.75 -6.35
C TRP A 196 15.92 -11.46 -6.29
N LYS A 197 15.59 -11.99 -5.11
CA LYS A 197 14.31 -12.63 -4.84
C LYS A 197 13.49 -11.82 -3.86
N VAL A 198 12.19 -11.72 -4.12
CA VAL A 198 11.25 -11.13 -3.18
C VAL A 198 10.96 -12.14 -2.07
N ALA A 199 11.39 -11.81 -0.85
CA ALA A 199 11.27 -12.64 0.34
C ALA A 199 10.10 -12.22 1.24
N ALA A 200 9.58 -11.01 1.05
CA ALA A 200 8.33 -10.55 1.66
C ALA A 200 7.57 -9.70 0.65
N LEU A 201 6.24 -9.85 0.60
CA LEU A 201 5.35 -9.10 -0.28
C LEU A 201 4.00 -8.91 0.40
N GLU A 202 3.60 -7.65 0.55
CA GLU A 202 2.31 -7.26 1.12
C GLU A 202 1.60 -6.29 0.18
N ILE A 203 0.29 -6.49 0.00
CA ILE A 203 -0.56 -5.74 -0.94
C ILE A 203 -1.82 -5.26 -0.21
N GLY A 204 -2.01 -3.94 -0.18
CA GLY A 204 -3.19 -3.28 0.40
C GLY A 204 -4.49 -3.48 -0.36
#